data_AF-A0A562VAX0-F1
#
_entry.id   AF-A0A562VAX0-F1
#
_cell.length_a   1.000
_cell.length_b   1.000
_cell.length_c   1.000
_cell.angle_alpha   90.00
_cell.angle_beta   90.00
_cell.angle_gamma   90.00
#
_symmetry.space_group_name_H-M   'P 1'
#
loop_
_entity.id
_entity.type
_entity.pdbx_description
1 polymer ?
#
loop_
_entity_poly.entity_id
_entity_poly.type
_entity_poly.pdbx_seq_one_letter_code
_entity_poly.pdbx_strand_id
1 'polypeptide(L)'
;MLRLLVALSAGLLVGSVGYGSLTGDPGVSWLWGVSLTLVILSGSLVVVGRSLRGTAVPGSAELAELLRRNGGAPARVDRITRTGLTVNDRPMCELSVTVAPPGEDAYRTTTRLLLDPVELPAFQPGAVVAVARRSRERPEVWVVREPDAGAAAVMDGADRIPPAARVPERPADYTSVPGPGARRPLIPLGRRGRPWRIAAYAVVFLSGLAMVVGPHAAEAGRAVAALGADVDYDDFVYGDRQGEAVEALAAAAGGDLFVELHFFDDGMVFATAPTAPGATTVDDFMYRYGDAEREGPSTIQPEDLGSVLFDASDVDFSGVPDLAAETRRLTGITSPASTSVHVSRETPDPETGEPGPVLVSVSVDDAYHDGSVTFTVAGDVRTMGGGVPGSEAAEYAD
;
A
#
# COMPACT_ATOMS: atom_id res chain seq x y z
N MET A 1 -4.13 12.80 -12.62
CA MET A 1 -4.81 12.36 -11.38
C MET A 1 -4.87 10.85 -11.31
N LEU A 2 -5.63 10.14 -12.17
CA LEU A 2 -5.70 8.66 -12.17
C LEU A 2 -4.33 7.94 -12.11
N ARG A 3 -3.33 8.34 -12.91
CA ARG A 3 -1.99 7.73 -12.87
C ARG A 3 -1.21 7.96 -11.56
N LEU A 4 -1.46 9.09 -10.89
CA LEU A 4 -0.87 9.36 -9.57
C LEU A 4 -1.56 8.49 -8.51
N LEU A 5 -2.87 8.28 -8.64
CA LEU A 5 -3.60 7.36 -7.78
C LEU A 5 -3.13 5.91 -7.95
N VAL A 6 -2.86 5.47 -9.19
CA VAL A 6 -2.21 4.17 -9.44
C VAL A 6 -0.86 4.09 -8.73
N ALA A 7 -0.01 5.12 -8.86
CA ALA A 7 1.30 5.13 -8.23
C ALA A 7 1.21 5.09 -6.69
N LEU A 8 0.30 5.88 -6.10
CA LEU A 8 0.05 5.89 -4.65
C LEU A 8 -0.42 4.52 -4.16
N SER A 9 -1.43 3.95 -4.83
CA SER A 9 -2.03 2.66 -4.46
C SER A 9 -1.02 1.52 -4.62
N ALA A 10 -0.15 1.59 -5.64
CA ALA A 10 0.94 0.64 -5.80
C ALA A 10 2.00 0.77 -4.70
N GLY A 11 2.29 2.00 -4.25
CA GLY A 11 3.18 2.24 -3.11
C GLY A 11 2.63 1.66 -1.81
N LEU A 12 1.34 1.90 -1.53
CA LEU A 12 0.63 1.30 -0.40
C LEU A 12 0.61 -0.23 -0.46
N LEU A 13 0.38 -0.81 -1.66
CA LEU A 13 0.39 -2.27 -1.85
C LEU A 13 1.77 -2.87 -1.58
N VAL A 14 2.83 -2.28 -2.15
CA VAL A 14 4.19 -2.76 -1.93
C VAL A 14 4.60 -2.57 -0.46
N GLY A 15 4.20 -1.47 0.17
CA GLY A 15 4.46 -1.22 1.60
C GLY A 15 3.77 -2.24 2.49
N SER A 16 2.48 -2.49 2.29
CA SER A 16 1.72 -3.44 3.11
C SER A 16 2.17 -4.89 2.94
N VAL A 17 2.36 -5.34 1.70
CA VAL A 17 2.87 -6.70 1.44
C VAL A 17 4.30 -6.85 1.93
N GLY A 18 5.15 -5.86 1.67
CA GLY A 18 6.55 -5.88 2.10
C GLY A 18 6.67 -5.90 3.62
N TYR A 19 6.03 -4.96 4.31
CA TYR A 19 6.04 -4.89 5.77
C TYR A 19 5.45 -6.15 6.40
N GLY A 20 4.22 -6.55 6.04
CA GLY A 20 3.58 -7.72 6.65
C GLY A 20 4.31 -9.04 6.37
N SER A 21 4.99 -9.18 5.23
CA SER A 21 5.82 -10.38 4.98
C SER A 21 7.12 -10.39 5.77
N LEU A 22 7.60 -9.22 6.20
CA LEU A 22 8.84 -9.07 6.94
C LEU A 22 8.64 -9.16 8.46
N THR A 23 7.53 -8.63 8.97
CA THR A 23 7.25 -8.56 10.41
C THR A 23 6.20 -9.56 10.88
N GLY A 24 5.51 -10.25 9.96
CA GLY A 24 4.39 -11.12 10.31
C GLY A 24 3.14 -10.39 10.81
N ASP A 25 3.15 -9.05 10.87
CA ASP A 25 2.07 -8.26 11.44
C ASP A 25 0.75 -8.41 10.65
N PRO A 26 -0.32 -8.97 11.25
CA PRO A 26 -1.62 -9.08 10.62
C PRO A 26 -2.37 -7.74 10.51
N GLY A 27 -1.97 -6.71 11.27
CA GLY A 27 -2.58 -5.38 11.29
C GLY A 27 -2.57 -4.68 9.93
N VAL A 28 -1.58 -4.96 9.08
CA VAL A 28 -1.49 -4.44 7.71
C VAL A 28 -2.18 -5.33 6.66
N SER A 29 -2.73 -6.48 7.05
CA SER A 29 -3.29 -7.45 6.09
C SER A 29 -4.53 -6.91 5.35
N TRP A 30 -5.35 -6.07 5.97
CA TRP A 30 -6.49 -5.50 5.24
C TRP A 30 -6.05 -4.48 4.18
N LEU A 31 -4.92 -3.80 4.40
CA LEU A 31 -4.41 -2.74 3.51
C LEU A 31 -4.01 -3.29 2.14
N TRP A 32 -3.44 -4.50 2.05
CA TRP A 32 -3.05 -5.05 0.76
C TRP A 32 -4.29 -5.35 -0.11
N GLY A 33 -5.38 -5.87 0.48
CA GLY A 33 -6.63 -6.13 -0.24
C GLY A 33 -7.28 -4.86 -0.80
N VAL A 34 -7.33 -3.80 0.00
CA VAL A 34 -7.84 -2.48 -0.43
C VAL A 34 -6.92 -1.87 -1.49
N SER A 35 -5.61 -1.89 -1.28
CA SER A 35 -4.62 -1.30 -2.19
C SER A 35 -4.61 -2.02 -3.55
N LEU A 36 -4.68 -3.35 -3.55
CA LEU A 36 -4.77 -4.15 -4.78
C LEU A 36 -6.02 -3.79 -5.59
N THR A 37 -7.17 -3.68 -4.91
CA THR A 37 -8.43 -3.28 -5.55
C THR A 37 -8.32 -1.90 -6.18
N LEU A 38 -7.73 -0.93 -5.47
CA LEU A 38 -7.50 0.43 -5.98
C LEU A 38 -6.53 0.44 -7.16
N VAL A 39 -5.45 -0.34 -7.13
CA VAL A 39 -4.51 -0.47 -8.26
C VAL A 39 -5.22 -1.03 -9.50
N ILE A 40 -6.00 -2.10 -9.36
CA ILE A 40 -6.73 -2.73 -10.49
C ILE A 40 -7.77 -1.77 -11.05
N LEU A 41 -8.60 -1.16 -10.20
CA LEU A 41 -9.64 -0.23 -10.62
C LEU A 41 -9.04 1.01 -11.30
N SER A 42 -8.06 1.65 -10.69
CA SER A 42 -7.43 2.84 -11.26
C SER A 42 -6.61 2.53 -12.52
N GLY A 43 -5.93 1.38 -12.55
CA GLY A 43 -5.18 0.89 -13.70
C GLY A 43 -6.08 0.63 -14.90
N SER A 44 -7.20 -0.08 -14.69
CA SER A 44 -8.20 -0.31 -15.74
C SER A 44 -8.78 1.01 -16.28
N LEU A 45 -9.11 1.97 -15.41
CA LEU A 45 -9.56 3.31 -15.84
C LEU A 45 -8.49 4.07 -16.63
N VAL A 46 -7.20 3.89 -16.32
CA VAL A 46 -6.11 4.48 -17.13
C VAL A 46 -6.03 3.83 -18.50
N VAL A 47 -6.21 2.50 -18.60
CA VAL A 47 -6.21 1.76 -19.87
C VAL A 47 -7.42 2.16 -20.71
N VAL A 48 -8.62 2.20 -20.14
CA VAL A 48 -9.86 2.67 -20.79
C VAL A 48 -9.71 4.14 -21.21
N GLY A 49 -9.23 5.01 -20.33
CA GLY A 49 -8.98 6.41 -20.66
C GLY A 49 -7.90 6.59 -21.74
N ARG A 50 -7.01 5.61 -21.94
CA ARG A 50 -6.03 5.59 -23.04
C ARG A 50 -6.67 5.11 -24.34
N SER A 51 -7.54 4.11 -24.30
CA SER A 51 -8.23 3.60 -25.50
C SER A 51 -9.22 4.62 -26.06
N LEU A 52 -9.86 5.41 -25.20
CA LEU A 52 -10.78 6.49 -25.57
C LEU A 52 -10.09 7.79 -26.04
N ARG A 53 -8.75 7.84 -26.18
CA ARG A 53 -8.09 9.08 -26.66
C ARG A 53 -8.36 9.30 -28.15
N GLY A 54 -8.69 10.56 -28.47
CA GLY A 54 -9.00 10.99 -29.83
C GLY A 54 -10.46 10.79 -30.25
N THR A 55 -11.34 10.33 -29.34
CA THR A 55 -12.79 10.18 -29.61
C THR A 55 -13.60 11.45 -29.30
N ALA A 56 -13.01 12.43 -28.62
CA ALA A 56 -13.68 13.69 -28.32
C ALA A 56 -13.91 14.48 -29.62
N VAL A 57 -15.14 14.47 -30.09
CA VAL A 57 -15.61 15.29 -31.22
C VAL A 57 -15.99 16.66 -30.67
N PRO A 58 -15.44 17.77 -31.21
CA PRO A 58 -15.88 19.12 -30.85
C PRO A 58 -17.38 19.29 -31.08
N GLY A 59 -18.06 20.08 -30.26
CA GLY A 59 -19.44 20.47 -30.53
C GLY A 59 -19.55 21.27 -31.84
N SER A 60 -20.74 21.33 -32.45
CA SER A 60 -20.96 22.00 -33.75
C SER A 60 -20.49 23.47 -33.76
N ALA A 61 -20.75 24.23 -32.69
CA ALA A 61 -20.29 25.61 -32.54
C ALA A 61 -18.75 25.74 -32.50
N GLU A 62 -18.08 24.79 -31.84
CA GLU A 62 -16.62 24.76 -31.77
C GLU A 62 -16.00 24.31 -33.09
N LEU A 63 -16.65 23.38 -33.80
CA LEU A 63 -16.24 22.96 -35.13
C LEU A 63 -16.34 24.12 -36.14
N ALA A 64 -17.41 24.92 -36.06
CA ALA A 64 -17.56 26.14 -36.85
C ALA A 64 -16.49 27.19 -36.52
N GLU A 65 -16.12 27.34 -35.25
CA GLU A 65 -14.99 28.18 -34.83
C GLU A 65 -13.65 27.66 -35.39
N LEU A 66 -13.40 26.35 -35.34
CA LEU A 66 -12.20 25.74 -35.91
C LEU A 66 -12.12 25.95 -37.42
N LEU A 67 -13.25 25.81 -38.14
CA LEU A 67 -13.33 26.11 -39.57
C LEU A 67 -12.99 27.58 -39.85
N ARG A 68 -13.52 28.52 -39.06
CA ARG A 68 -13.21 29.96 -39.20
C ARG A 68 -11.75 30.28 -38.88
N ARG A 69 -11.20 29.70 -37.81
CA ARG A 69 -9.87 30.03 -37.28
C ARG A 69 -8.73 29.35 -38.04
N ASN A 70 -8.87 28.06 -38.32
CA ASN A 70 -7.80 27.26 -38.90
C ASN A 70 -8.03 26.94 -40.39
N GLY A 71 -9.27 27.13 -40.87
CA GLY A 71 -9.72 26.69 -42.19
C GLY A 71 -10.27 25.27 -42.18
N GLY A 72 -11.13 24.99 -43.17
CA GLY A 72 -11.52 23.64 -43.56
C GLY A 72 -10.79 23.17 -44.81
N ALA A 73 -10.84 21.86 -45.04
CA ALA A 73 -10.32 21.25 -46.26
C ALA A 73 -11.26 20.13 -46.74
N PRO A 74 -11.41 19.92 -48.06
CA PRO A 74 -12.00 18.70 -48.56
C PRO A 74 -11.04 17.53 -48.30
N ALA A 75 -11.58 16.41 -47.87
CA ALA A 75 -10.81 15.20 -47.62
C ALA A 75 -11.48 13.99 -48.28
N ARG A 76 -10.70 13.17 -48.98
CA ARG A 76 -11.19 11.91 -49.53
C ARG A 76 -10.95 10.80 -48.51
N VAL A 77 -11.98 9.99 -48.25
CA VAL A 77 -11.84 8.78 -47.46
C VAL A 77 -11.13 7.73 -48.29
N ASP A 78 -9.96 7.27 -47.84
CA ASP A 78 -9.19 6.24 -48.53
C ASP A 78 -9.46 4.85 -47.94
N ARG A 79 -9.71 4.77 -46.62
CA ARG A 79 -10.01 3.52 -45.92
C ARG A 79 -10.86 3.75 -44.69
N ILE A 80 -11.76 2.82 -44.39
CA ILE A 80 -12.50 2.72 -43.13
C ILE A 80 -12.12 1.43 -42.41
N THR A 81 -11.87 1.48 -41.10
CA THR A 81 -11.53 0.31 -40.29
C THR A 81 -12.22 0.39 -38.94
N ARG A 82 -12.90 -0.68 -38.55
CA ARG A 82 -13.53 -0.76 -37.23
C ARG A 82 -12.45 -1.00 -36.16
N THR A 83 -12.48 -0.23 -35.09
CA THR A 83 -11.50 -0.35 -33.98
C THR A 83 -11.82 -1.48 -33.00
N GLY A 84 -13.00 -2.10 -33.12
CA GLY A 84 -13.52 -3.10 -32.18
C GLY A 84 -14.28 -2.51 -30.99
N LEU A 85 -14.21 -1.19 -30.77
CA LEU A 85 -14.96 -0.50 -29.70
C LEU A 85 -16.35 -0.04 -30.18
N THR A 86 -17.35 -0.13 -29.31
CA THR A 86 -18.69 0.46 -29.48
C THR A 86 -19.00 1.38 -28.30
N VAL A 87 -19.65 2.52 -28.57
CA VAL A 87 -20.12 3.47 -27.53
C VAL A 87 -21.57 3.80 -27.84
N ASN A 88 -22.50 3.49 -26.93
CA ASN A 88 -23.94 3.65 -27.15
C ASN A 88 -24.40 3.03 -28.48
N ASP A 89 -24.03 1.76 -28.72
CA ASP A 89 -24.30 0.99 -29.95
C ASP A 89 -23.72 1.54 -31.26
N ARG A 90 -22.96 2.62 -31.20
CA ARG A 90 -22.27 3.18 -32.37
C ARG A 90 -20.85 2.64 -32.45
N PRO A 91 -20.45 1.94 -33.54
CA PRO A 91 -19.09 1.50 -33.72
C PRO A 91 -18.12 2.68 -33.86
N MET A 92 -16.98 2.57 -33.17
CA MET A 92 -15.87 3.46 -33.38
C MET A 92 -15.05 3.00 -34.59
N CYS A 93 -14.98 3.87 -35.59
CA CYS A 93 -14.25 3.64 -36.83
C CYS A 93 -13.05 4.58 -36.91
N GLU A 94 -11.95 4.06 -37.44
CA GLU A 94 -10.78 4.82 -37.86
C GLU A 94 -10.84 5.01 -39.38
N LEU A 95 -10.83 6.27 -39.80
CA LEU A 95 -10.84 6.69 -41.20
C LEU A 95 -9.43 7.11 -41.60
N SER A 96 -8.87 6.50 -42.64
CA SER A 96 -7.67 7.02 -43.33
C SER A 96 -8.13 7.98 -44.40
N VAL A 97 -7.68 9.23 -44.34
CA VAL A 97 -8.15 10.31 -45.21
C VAL A 97 -7.00 11.06 -45.88
N THR A 98 -7.17 11.42 -47.14
CA THR A 98 -6.30 12.35 -47.87
C THR A 98 -6.91 13.74 -47.81
N VAL A 99 -6.28 14.65 -47.08
CA VAL A 99 -6.73 16.03 -46.86
C VAL A 99 -6.03 16.94 -47.86
N ALA A 100 -6.78 17.80 -48.56
CA ALA A 100 -6.24 18.77 -49.52
C ALA A 100 -6.58 20.22 -49.09
N PRO A 101 -5.82 20.83 -48.16
CA PRO A 101 -6.12 22.19 -47.72
C PRO A 101 -5.91 23.21 -48.83
N PRO A 102 -6.72 24.29 -48.89
CA PRO A 102 -6.52 25.35 -49.87
C PRO A 102 -5.14 26.02 -49.72
N GLY A 103 -4.33 26.00 -50.78
CA GLY A 103 -3.03 26.66 -50.82
C GLY A 103 -1.90 25.95 -50.06
N GLU A 104 -2.11 24.73 -49.58
CA GLU A 104 -1.09 23.89 -48.93
C GLU A 104 -1.00 22.52 -49.62
N ASP A 105 0.12 21.83 -49.42
CA ASP A 105 0.29 20.47 -49.91
C ASP A 105 -0.70 19.52 -49.23
N ALA A 106 -1.28 18.63 -50.03
CA ALA A 106 -2.11 17.55 -49.52
C ALA A 106 -1.29 16.63 -48.58
N TYR A 107 -1.96 16.00 -47.62
CA TYR A 107 -1.35 15.01 -46.74
C TYR A 107 -2.34 13.89 -46.40
N ARG A 108 -1.81 12.71 -46.11
CA ARG A 108 -2.61 11.59 -45.58
C ARG A 108 -2.54 11.57 -44.06
N THR A 109 -3.67 11.39 -43.41
CA THR A 109 -3.78 11.31 -41.94
C THR A 109 -4.87 10.32 -41.56
N THR A 110 -5.03 10.07 -40.27
CA THR A 110 -6.15 9.31 -39.73
C THR A 110 -7.07 10.21 -38.91
N THR A 111 -8.34 9.83 -38.80
CA THR A 111 -9.30 10.41 -37.87
C THR A 111 -10.22 9.34 -37.29
N ARG A 112 -10.70 9.55 -36.07
CA ARG A 112 -11.52 8.58 -35.33
C ARG A 112 -12.91 9.15 -35.12
N LEU A 113 -13.92 8.33 -35.39
CA LEU A 113 -15.31 8.78 -35.37
C LEU A 113 -16.24 7.65 -34.91
N LEU A 114 -17.22 7.99 -34.07
CA LEU A 114 -18.36 7.12 -33.75
C LEU A 114 -19.37 7.22 -34.90
N LEU A 115 -19.44 6.21 -35.75
CA LEU A 115 -20.34 6.21 -36.89
C LEU A 115 -21.60 5.42 -36.57
N ASP A 116 -22.76 5.98 -36.86
CA ASP A 116 -23.99 5.20 -36.89
C ASP A 116 -23.97 4.26 -38.12
N PRO A 117 -24.43 3.00 -38.01
CA PRO A 117 -24.56 2.11 -39.17
C PRO A 117 -25.30 2.74 -40.36
N VAL A 118 -26.26 3.65 -40.11
CA VAL A 118 -27.00 4.36 -41.15
C VAL A 118 -26.16 5.44 -41.86
N GLU A 119 -25.17 6.03 -41.18
CA GLU A 119 -24.25 7.02 -41.75
C GLU A 119 -23.11 6.38 -42.55
N LEU A 120 -22.83 5.09 -42.34
CA LEU A 120 -21.68 4.37 -42.88
C LEU A 120 -21.54 4.43 -44.42
N PRO A 121 -22.63 4.45 -45.23
CA PRO A 121 -22.54 4.66 -46.66
C PRO A 121 -21.92 6.01 -47.09
N ALA A 122 -22.05 7.06 -46.27
CA ALA A 122 -21.49 8.38 -46.56
C ALA A 122 -19.96 8.44 -46.40
N PHE A 123 -19.37 7.43 -45.75
CA PHE A 123 -17.93 7.35 -45.45
C PHE A 123 -17.24 6.19 -46.16
N GLN A 124 -17.79 5.73 -47.29
CA GLN A 124 -17.14 4.69 -48.10
C GLN A 124 -15.83 5.20 -48.73
N PRO A 125 -14.86 4.31 -48.99
CA PRO A 125 -13.67 4.68 -49.75
C PRO A 125 -14.03 5.39 -51.06
N GLY A 126 -13.39 6.54 -51.31
CA GLY A 126 -13.69 7.43 -52.43
C GLY A 126 -14.62 8.60 -52.08
N ALA A 127 -15.39 8.52 -51.00
CA ALA A 127 -16.25 9.63 -50.56
C ALA A 127 -15.41 10.86 -50.19
N VAL A 128 -15.91 12.04 -50.57
CA VAL A 128 -15.29 13.32 -50.18
C VAL A 128 -16.11 13.95 -49.06
N VAL A 129 -15.44 14.30 -47.97
CA VAL A 129 -16.04 14.87 -46.76
C VAL A 129 -15.34 16.18 -46.41
N ALA A 130 -16.09 17.12 -45.83
CA ALA A 130 -15.51 18.34 -45.28
C ALA A 130 -14.86 18.01 -43.93
N VAL A 131 -13.62 18.48 -43.74
CA VAL A 131 -12.92 18.35 -42.46
C VAL A 131 -12.47 19.70 -41.93
N ALA A 132 -12.62 19.89 -40.61
CA ALA A 132 -12.05 21.00 -39.88
C ALA A 132 -10.64 20.64 -39.40
N ARG A 133 -9.68 21.53 -39.61
CA ARG A 133 -8.31 21.33 -39.16
C ARG A 133 -8.16 21.78 -37.71
N ARG A 134 -7.47 20.97 -36.91
CA ARG A 134 -7.16 21.33 -35.52
C ARG A 134 -6.18 22.49 -35.40
N SER A 135 -5.18 22.51 -36.27
CA SER A 135 -4.15 23.53 -36.39
C SER A 135 -3.59 23.42 -37.81
N ARG A 136 -2.97 24.49 -38.32
CA ARG A 136 -2.27 24.43 -39.61
C ARG A 136 -1.00 23.56 -39.54
N GLU A 137 -0.34 23.55 -38.39
CA GLU A 137 0.93 22.84 -38.18
C GLU A 137 0.78 21.34 -37.91
N ARG A 138 -0.45 20.86 -37.67
CA ARG A 138 -0.72 19.50 -37.21
C ARG A 138 -1.67 18.76 -38.15
N PRO A 139 -1.51 17.44 -38.34
CA PRO A 139 -2.29 16.68 -39.30
C PRO A 139 -3.64 16.20 -38.75
N GLU A 140 -4.01 16.53 -37.51
CA GLU A 140 -5.28 16.10 -36.94
C GLU A 140 -6.46 16.89 -37.52
N VAL A 141 -7.48 16.15 -37.95
CA VAL A 141 -8.70 16.71 -38.55
C VAL A 141 -9.95 16.09 -37.94
N TRP A 142 -11.04 16.86 -37.93
CA TRP A 142 -12.36 16.40 -37.52
C TRP A 142 -13.34 16.49 -38.69
N VAL A 143 -14.13 15.44 -38.88
CA VAL A 143 -15.18 15.40 -39.90
C VAL A 143 -16.32 16.35 -39.51
N VAL A 144 -16.75 17.17 -40.46
CA VAL A 144 -17.93 18.02 -40.35
C VAL A 144 -19.14 17.23 -40.85
N ARG A 145 -20.04 16.84 -39.93
CA ARG A 145 -21.20 16.00 -40.26
C ARG A 145 -22.42 16.77 -40.73
N GLU A 146 -22.65 17.94 -40.14
CA GLU A 146 -23.73 18.84 -40.50
C GLU A 146 -23.14 19.94 -41.37
N PRO A 147 -23.30 19.87 -42.71
CA PRO A 147 -22.75 20.88 -43.59
C PRO A 147 -23.53 22.18 -43.43
N ASP A 148 -22.91 23.18 -42.81
CA ASP A 148 -23.36 24.57 -42.86
C ASP A 148 -22.79 25.27 -44.12
N ALA A 149 -23.12 26.55 -44.31
CA ALA A 149 -22.60 27.32 -45.44
C ALA A 149 -21.05 27.35 -45.48
N GLY A 150 -20.39 27.25 -44.33
CA GLY A 150 -18.93 27.16 -44.22
C GLY A 150 -18.38 25.83 -44.72
N ALA A 151 -19.04 24.71 -44.39
CA ALA A 151 -18.68 23.39 -44.89
C ALA A 151 -18.93 23.25 -46.40
N ALA A 152 -20.01 23.85 -46.92
CA ALA A 152 -20.29 23.87 -48.35
C ALA A 152 -19.18 24.60 -49.14
N ALA A 153 -18.70 25.73 -48.63
CA ALA A 153 -17.59 26.47 -49.24
C ALA A 153 -16.27 25.69 -49.24
N VAL A 154 -16.04 24.82 -48.25
CA VAL A 154 -14.86 23.95 -48.18
C VAL A 154 -14.86 22.88 -49.28
N MET A 155 -16.04 22.46 -49.75
CA MET A 155 -16.19 21.40 -50.74
C MET A 155 -15.89 21.84 -52.19
N ASP A 156 -15.79 23.15 -52.46
CA ASP A 156 -15.49 23.72 -53.79
C ASP A 156 -14.11 23.30 -54.35
N GLY A 157 -13.24 22.73 -53.51
CA GLY A 157 -11.93 22.18 -53.88
C GLY A 157 -11.86 20.66 -54.04
N ALA A 158 -12.99 19.95 -53.99
CA ALA A 158 -13.03 18.47 -53.95
C ALA A 158 -12.33 17.79 -55.15
N ASP A 159 -12.38 18.40 -56.33
CA ASP A 159 -11.75 17.86 -57.55
C ASP A 159 -10.21 17.90 -57.51
N ARG A 160 -9.62 18.63 -56.55
CA ARG A 160 -8.18 18.84 -56.43
C ARG A 160 -7.48 17.81 -55.53
N ILE A 161 -8.18 16.79 -55.04
CA ILE A 161 -7.59 15.83 -54.09
C ILE A 161 -6.73 14.79 -54.84
N PRO A 162 -5.38 14.83 -54.72
CA PRO A 162 -4.51 13.89 -55.40
C PRO A 162 -4.72 12.44 -54.91
N PRO A 163 -4.33 11.41 -55.69
CA PRO A 163 -4.38 10.02 -55.24
C PRO A 163 -3.53 9.79 -53.99
N ALA A 164 -4.01 8.99 -53.03
CA ALA A 164 -3.37 8.76 -51.74
C ALA A 164 -1.91 8.25 -51.85
N ALA A 165 -1.56 7.56 -52.94
CA ALA A 165 -0.21 7.06 -53.20
C ALA A 165 0.82 8.15 -53.51
N ARG A 166 0.39 9.38 -53.85
CA ARG A 166 1.27 10.49 -54.25
C ARG A 166 1.48 11.53 -53.14
N VAL A 167 1.00 11.23 -51.95
CA VAL A 167 0.84 12.21 -50.87
C VAL A 167 1.59 11.71 -49.63
N PRO A 168 2.36 12.57 -48.94
CA PRO A 168 3.06 12.17 -47.73
C PRO A 168 2.08 11.84 -46.60
N GLU A 169 2.38 10.77 -45.86
CA GLU A 169 1.65 10.43 -44.64
C GLU A 169 2.16 11.27 -43.47
N ARG A 170 1.22 11.90 -42.76
CA ARG A 170 1.45 12.64 -41.53
C ARG A 170 0.58 12.01 -40.44
N PRO A 171 1.15 11.13 -39.59
CA PRO A 171 0.38 10.40 -38.60
C PRO A 171 -0.21 11.36 -37.56
N ALA A 172 -1.51 11.19 -37.27
CA ALA A 172 -2.18 11.94 -36.22
C ALA A 172 -1.64 11.54 -34.84
N ASP A 173 -1.30 12.52 -33.99
CA ASP A 173 -0.86 12.26 -32.62
C ASP A 173 -1.97 12.58 -31.63
N TYR A 174 -2.83 11.60 -31.35
CA TYR A 174 -3.87 11.73 -30.32
C TYR A 174 -3.34 11.61 -28.88
N THR A 175 -2.03 11.38 -28.69
CA THR A 175 -1.46 11.12 -27.36
C THR A 175 -0.98 12.38 -26.65
N SER A 176 -0.63 13.43 -27.42
CA SER A 176 0.01 14.63 -26.90
C SER A 176 -0.90 15.86 -26.81
N VAL A 177 -2.16 15.76 -27.25
CA VAL A 177 -3.02 16.94 -27.38
C VAL A 177 -4.20 16.90 -26.41
N PRO A 178 -4.33 17.88 -25.50
CA PRO A 178 -5.49 18.01 -24.62
C PRO A 178 -6.78 18.12 -25.46
N GLY A 179 -7.91 17.64 -24.96
CA GLY A 179 -9.20 17.85 -25.62
C GLY A 179 -9.49 19.34 -25.84
N PRO A 180 -10.44 19.68 -26.71
CA PRO A 180 -10.95 21.04 -26.76
C PRO A 180 -11.40 21.50 -25.36
N GLY A 181 -11.00 22.69 -24.91
CA GLY A 181 -11.25 23.20 -23.56
C GLY A 181 -10.36 22.67 -22.42
N ALA A 182 -9.45 21.71 -22.67
CA ALA A 182 -8.60 21.16 -21.61
C ALA A 182 -7.45 22.11 -21.24
N ARG A 183 -7.35 22.45 -19.95
CA ARG A 183 -6.27 23.28 -19.38
C ARG A 183 -4.89 22.70 -19.73
N ARG A 184 -3.92 23.59 -19.99
CA ARG A 184 -2.53 23.17 -20.22
C ARG A 184 -2.06 22.35 -19.00
N PRO A 185 -1.53 21.13 -19.22
CA PRO A 185 -1.07 20.31 -18.10
C PRO A 185 0.17 20.95 -17.46
N LEU A 186 0.25 20.91 -16.13
CA LEU A 186 1.40 21.40 -15.35
C LEU A 186 2.71 20.73 -15.76
N ILE A 187 2.65 19.45 -16.18
CA ILE A 187 3.81 18.69 -16.68
C ILE A 187 3.61 18.43 -18.18
N PRO A 188 4.58 18.79 -19.04
CA PRO A 188 4.44 18.65 -20.49
C PRO A 188 4.23 17.18 -20.90
N LEU A 189 3.32 16.97 -21.86
CA LEU A 189 2.95 15.62 -22.32
C LEU A 189 3.99 14.98 -23.26
N GLY A 190 4.89 15.77 -23.85
CA GLY A 190 5.88 15.32 -24.83
C GLY A 190 7.07 14.56 -24.24
N ARG A 191 8.04 14.20 -25.10
CA ARG A 191 9.26 13.46 -24.73
C ARG A 191 10.06 14.15 -23.62
N ARG A 192 10.18 15.48 -23.69
CA ARG A 192 10.87 16.31 -22.67
C ARG A 192 10.22 16.29 -21.29
N GLY A 193 8.91 16.02 -21.20
CA GLY A 193 8.20 15.91 -19.91
C GLY A 193 8.13 14.48 -19.36
N ARG A 194 8.65 13.48 -20.08
CA ARG A 194 8.71 12.10 -19.60
C ARG A 194 9.49 11.94 -18.28
N PRO A 195 10.73 12.46 -18.12
CA PRO A 195 11.47 12.27 -16.86
C PRO A 195 10.75 12.90 -15.67
N TRP A 196 10.20 14.11 -15.82
CA TRP A 196 9.43 14.78 -14.77
C TRP A 196 8.18 14.02 -14.34
N ARG A 197 7.48 13.36 -15.27
CA ARG A 197 6.34 12.50 -14.92
C ARG A 197 6.78 11.26 -14.15
N ILE A 198 7.89 10.64 -14.56
CA ILE A 198 8.45 9.48 -13.86
C ILE A 198 8.85 9.89 -12.44
N ALA A 199 9.54 11.01 -12.28
CA ALA A 199 9.89 11.55 -10.97
C ALA A 199 8.64 11.81 -10.11
N ALA A 200 7.61 12.45 -10.67
CA ALA A 200 6.35 12.67 -9.95
C ALA A 200 5.66 11.36 -9.53
N TYR A 201 5.68 10.33 -10.38
CA TYR A 201 5.13 9.01 -10.04
C TYR A 201 5.97 8.31 -8.98
N ALA A 202 7.30 8.40 -9.05
CA ALA A 202 8.20 7.85 -8.06
C ALA A 202 8.00 8.50 -6.69
N VAL A 203 7.89 9.84 -6.64
CA VAL A 203 7.60 10.56 -5.38
C VAL A 203 6.28 10.09 -4.78
N VAL A 204 5.20 10.05 -5.55
CA VAL A 204 3.88 9.62 -5.05
C VAL A 204 3.87 8.14 -4.64
N PHE A 205 4.58 7.28 -5.37
CA PHE A 205 4.78 5.89 -4.99
C PHE A 205 5.52 5.76 -3.66
N LEU A 206 6.63 6.48 -3.50
CA LEU A 206 7.40 6.50 -2.26
C LEU A 206 6.60 7.09 -1.10
N SER A 207 5.74 8.08 -1.35
CA SER A 207 4.81 8.58 -0.33
C SER A 207 3.84 7.49 0.12
N GLY A 208 3.25 6.73 -0.80
CA GLY A 208 2.39 5.59 -0.44
C GLY A 208 3.13 4.53 0.36
N LEU A 209 4.35 4.19 -0.05
CA LEU A 209 5.22 3.27 0.69
C LEU A 209 5.49 3.78 2.12
N ALA A 210 5.89 5.05 2.25
CA ALA A 210 6.22 5.69 3.53
C ALA A 210 5.00 5.84 4.45
N MET A 211 3.78 5.92 3.93
CA MET A 211 2.56 5.93 4.76
C MET A 211 2.32 4.62 5.49
N VAL A 212 2.82 3.49 4.96
CA VAL A 212 2.71 2.17 5.60
C VAL A 212 3.92 1.90 6.47
N VAL A 213 5.12 2.07 5.92
CA VAL A 213 6.37 1.71 6.60
C VAL A 213 6.80 2.79 7.61
N GLY A 214 6.43 4.05 7.39
CA GLY A 214 6.91 5.19 8.19
C GLY A 214 6.58 5.12 9.68
N PRO A 215 5.33 4.83 10.07
CA PRO A 215 4.97 4.65 11.49
C PRO A 215 5.78 3.54 12.17
N HIS A 216 6.11 2.48 11.42
CA HIS A 216 6.82 1.29 11.93
C HIS A 216 8.25 1.18 11.38
N ALA A 217 8.91 2.32 11.15
CA ALA A 217 10.21 2.34 10.46
C ALA A 217 11.32 1.62 11.23
N ALA A 218 11.26 1.64 12.57
CA ALA A 218 12.18 0.90 13.43
C ALA A 218 12.03 -0.61 13.23
N GLU A 219 10.80 -1.13 13.32
CA GLU A 219 10.51 -2.55 13.09
C GLU A 219 10.89 -3.00 11.68
N ALA A 220 10.51 -2.23 10.67
CA ALA A 220 10.89 -2.53 9.29
C ALA A 220 12.42 -2.56 9.10
N GLY A 221 13.15 -1.67 9.76
CA GLY A 221 14.61 -1.64 9.74
C GLY A 221 15.24 -2.89 10.36
N ARG A 222 14.71 -3.34 11.51
CA ARG A 222 15.15 -4.56 12.20
C ARG A 222 14.84 -5.81 11.39
N ALA A 223 13.61 -5.94 10.90
CA ALA A 223 13.21 -7.06 10.05
C ALA A 223 14.08 -7.17 8.78
N VAL A 224 14.46 -6.03 8.17
CA VAL A 224 15.41 -6.03 7.05
C VAL A 224 16.82 -6.44 7.48
N ALA A 225 17.29 -6.04 8.66
CA ALA A 225 18.58 -6.48 9.20
C ALA A 225 18.59 -7.99 9.49
N ALA A 226 17.46 -8.54 9.92
CA ALA A 226 17.25 -9.96 10.17
C ALA A 226 17.32 -10.83 8.91
N LEU A 227 16.98 -10.29 7.73
CA LEU A 227 17.03 -11.05 6.46
C LEU A 227 18.41 -11.61 6.08
N GLY A 228 19.47 -11.29 6.83
CA GLY A 228 20.79 -11.91 6.68
C GLY A 228 21.45 -12.33 8.00
N ALA A 229 20.75 -12.22 9.13
CA ALA A 229 21.24 -12.60 10.45
C ALA A 229 20.33 -13.69 11.01
N ASP A 230 20.90 -14.75 11.57
CA ASP A 230 20.14 -15.83 12.25
C ASP A 230 19.68 -15.35 13.64
N VAL A 231 18.97 -14.22 13.66
CA VAL A 231 18.53 -13.52 14.87
C VAL A 231 17.02 -13.40 14.80
N ASP A 232 16.35 -13.99 15.78
CA ASP A 232 14.92 -13.84 15.97
C ASP A 232 14.65 -12.58 16.79
N TYR A 233 14.20 -11.51 16.13
CA TYR A 233 13.94 -10.21 16.78
C TYR A 233 12.60 -10.15 17.52
N ASP A 234 11.77 -11.18 17.33
CA ASP A 234 10.48 -11.31 17.99
C ASP A 234 10.60 -12.16 19.28
N ASP A 235 11.77 -12.75 19.56
CA ASP A 235 12.00 -13.47 20.81
C ASP A 235 12.23 -12.50 21.98
N PHE A 236 11.22 -12.31 22.83
CA PHE A 236 11.34 -11.49 24.04
C PHE A 236 11.94 -12.24 25.24
N VAL A 237 12.26 -13.51 25.10
CA VAL A 237 12.92 -14.30 26.16
C VAL A 237 14.43 -14.29 25.95
N TYR A 238 14.90 -14.68 24.76
CA TYR A 238 16.33 -14.76 24.45
C TYR A 238 16.87 -13.55 23.68
N GLY A 239 16.00 -12.67 23.18
CA GLY A 239 16.40 -11.41 22.54
C GLY A 239 16.84 -10.34 23.54
N ASP A 240 17.05 -9.12 23.04
CA ASP A 240 17.58 -7.97 23.78
C ASP A 240 16.55 -6.82 23.94
N ARG A 241 15.27 -7.11 23.67
CA ARG A 241 14.19 -6.10 23.53
C ARG A 241 13.24 -6.03 24.71
N GLN A 242 13.50 -6.73 25.81
CA GLN A 242 12.63 -6.74 26.99
C GLN A 242 12.43 -5.32 27.54
N GLY A 243 13.51 -4.53 27.63
CA GLY A 243 13.44 -3.15 28.10
C GLY A 243 12.59 -2.24 27.19
N GLU A 244 12.69 -2.41 25.87
CA GLU A 244 11.88 -1.68 24.90
C GLU A 244 10.39 -2.00 25.07
N ALA A 245 10.04 -3.29 25.21
CA ALA A 245 8.67 -3.72 25.42
C ALA A 245 8.09 -3.16 26.72
N VAL A 246 8.85 -3.23 27.82
CA VAL A 246 8.44 -2.71 29.13
C VAL A 246 8.25 -1.20 29.09
N GLU A 247 9.14 -0.44 28.44
CA GLU A 247 9.00 1.02 28.29
C GLU A 247 7.74 1.38 27.50
N ALA A 248 7.46 0.66 26.41
CA ALA A 248 6.26 0.87 25.61
C ALA A 248 4.98 0.54 26.40
N LEU A 249 4.97 -0.55 27.16
CA LEU A 249 3.87 -0.95 28.03
C LEU A 249 3.64 0.08 29.14
N ALA A 250 4.70 0.59 29.77
CA ALA A 250 4.62 1.62 30.80
C ALA A 250 4.04 2.93 30.23
N ALA A 251 4.46 3.32 29.02
CA ALA A 251 3.89 4.47 28.32
C ALA A 251 2.39 4.30 28.01
N ALA A 252 1.97 3.08 27.63
CA ALA A 252 0.57 2.76 27.35
C ALA A 252 -0.30 2.73 28.63
N ALA A 253 0.22 2.18 29.72
CA ALA A 253 -0.44 2.14 31.03
C ALA A 253 -0.44 3.51 31.75
N GLY A 254 0.49 4.40 31.38
CA GLY A 254 0.66 5.71 31.99
C GLY A 254 1.50 5.70 33.27
N GLY A 255 2.28 4.65 33.51
CA GLY A 255 3.21 4.52 34.64
C GLY A 255 3.93 3.17 34.67
N ASP A 256 4.92 3.05 35.57
CA ASP A 256 5.83 1.90 35.65
C ASP A 256 5.37 0.80 36.63
N LEU A 257 4.14 0.90 37.13
CA LEU A 257 3.59 -0.05 38.09
C LEU A 257 2.80 -1.15 37.39
N PHE A 258 3.20 -2.39 37.63
CA PHE A 258 2.59 -3.58 37.05
C PHE A 258 2.18 -4.58 38.12
N VAL A 259 1.14 -5.36 37.83
CA VAL A 259 0.78 -6.57 38.59
C VAL A 259 1.62 -7.75 38.10
N GLU A 260 1.73 -7.86 36.78
CA GLU A 260 2.52 -8.90 36.14
C GLU A 260 3.00 -8.48 34.75
N LEU A 261 4.11 -9.09 34.33
CA LEU A 261 4.66 -9.04 32.99
C LEU A 261 4.94 -10.47 32.52
N HIS A 262 4.53 -10.81 31.30
CA HIS A 262 4.77 -12.11 30.69
C HIS A 262 5.47 -11.92 29.36
N PHE A 263 6.68 -12.44 29.22
CA PHE A 263 7.45 -12.45 27.97
C PHE A 263 7.34 -13.82 27.33
N PHE A 264 7.06 -13.85 26.04
CA PHE A 264 6.99 -15.06 25.23
C PHE A 264 8.08 -15.04 24.16
N ASP A 265 8.55 -16.23 23.78
CA ASP A 265 9.50 -16.41 22.69
C ASP A 265 8.86 -16.28 21.29
N ASP A 266 7.54 -16.03 21.20
CA ASP A 266 6.76 -15.96 19.96
C ASP A 266 6.34 -14.54 19.52
N GLY A 267 7.03 -13.50 19.98
CA GLY A 267 6.79 -12.13 19.48
C GLY A 267 5.92 -11.25 20.33
N MET A 268 5.62 -11.61 21.58
CA MET A 268 4.70 -10.83 22.40
C MET A 268 5.09 -10.72 23.88
N VAL A 269 4.67 -9.60 24.46
CA VAL A 269 4.73 -9.36 25.91
C VAL A 269 3.34 -8.94 26.39
N PHE A 270 2.83 -9.64 27.40
CA PHE A 270 1.61 -9.25 28.09
C PHE A 270 1.93 -8.55 29.39
N ALA A 271 1.10 -7.58 29.77
CA ALA A 271 1.19 -6.91 31.04
C ALA A 271 -0.20 -6.69 31.62
N THR A 272 -0.30 -6.79 32.93
CA THR A 272 -1.49 -6.30 33.66
C THR A 272 -1.05 -5.13 34.51
N ALA A 273 -1.70 -3.98 34.31
CA ALA A 273 -1.32 -2.73 34.97
C ALA A 273 -2.57 -1.93 35.40
N PRO A 274 -2.46 -0.98 36.35
CA PRO A 274 -3.56 -0.11 36.72
C PRO A 274 -4.17 0.61 35.51
N THR A 275 -5.50 0.72 35.45
CA THR A 275 -6.22 1.43 34.36
C THR A 275 -5.77 2.89 34.20
N ALA A 276 -5.31 3.50 35.28
CA ALA A 276 -4.68 4.80 35.33
C ALA A 276 -3.83 4.91 36.60
N PRO A 277 -2.89 5.87 36.70
CA PRO A 277 -2.15 6.11 37.92
C PRO A 277 -3.07 6.30 39.13
N GLY A 278 -2.91 5.45 40.16
CA GLY A 278 -3.72 5.46 41.37
C GLY A 278 -5.12 4.84 41.24
N ALA A 279 -5.45 4.21 40.12
CA ALA A 279 -6.68 3.44 39.97
C ALA A 279 -6.68 2.20 40.85
N THR A 280 -7.87 1.70 41.20
CA THR A 280 -8.05 0.43 41.93
C THR A 280 -8.40 -0.75 41.01
N THR A 281 -8.48 -0.50 39.70
CA THR A 281 -8.78 -1.50 38.67
C THR A 281 -7.58 -1.67 37.77
N VAL A 282 -7.47 -2.86 37.17
CA VAL A 282 -6.40 -3.19 36.24
C VAL A 282 -6.94 -3.57 34.87
N ASP A 283 -6.16 -3.25 33.85
CA ASP A 283 -6.39 -3.65 32.47
C ASP A 283 -5.23 -4.51 31.98
N ASP A 284 -5.50 -5.30 30.96
CA ASP A 284 -4.50 -6.02 30.21
C ASP A 284 -3.97 -5.15 29.07
N PHE A 285 -2.66 -5.23 28.87
CA PHE A 285 -1.91 -4.55 27.83
C PHE A 285 -1.08 -5.59 27.09
N MET A 286 -0.90 -5.38 25.79
CA MET A 286 -0.10 -6.25 24.94
C MET A 286 0.89 -5.41 24.16
N TYR A 287 2.16 -5.82 24.18
CA TYR A 287 3.18 -5.33 23.27
C TYR A 287 3.43 -6.37 22.20
N ARG A 288 3.22 -5.98 20.94
CA ARG A 288 3.45 -6.83 19.78
C ARG A 288 3.75 -5.97 18.57
N TYR A 289 4.66 -6.42 17.71
CA TYR A 289 5.01 -5.72 16.46
C TYR A 289 5.45 -4.26 16.65
N GLY A 290 6.09 -3.95 17.78
CA GLY A 290 6.63 -2.61 18.08
C GLY A 290 5.66 -1.65 18.77
N ASP A 291 4.40 -2.05 18.96
CA ASP A 291 3.37 -1.20 19.54
C ASP A 291 2.79 -1.84 20.81
N ALA A 292 2.54 -1.00 21.82
CA ALA A 292 1.82 -1.37 23.04
C ALA A 292 0.37 -0.88 22.97
N GLU A 293 -0.57 -1.80 23.12
CA GLU A 293 -2.01 -1.51 23.10
C GLU A 293 -2.68 -1.96 24.39
N ARG A 294 -3.77 -1.26 24.75
CA ARG A 294 -4.64 -1.63 25.87
C ARG A 294 -5.73 -2.55 25.34
N GLU A 295 -5.74 -3.79 25.81
CA GLU A 295 -6.72 -4.81 25.44
C GLU A 295 -8.06 -4.64 26.17
N GLY A 296 -8.02 -4.00 27.33
CA GLY A 296 -9.21 -3.67 28.14
C GLY A 296 -9.15 -4.28 29.54
N PRO A 297 -10.29 -4.35 30.25
CA PRO A 297 -10.32 -4.80 31.65
C PRO A 297 -9.80 -6.22 31.81
N SER A 298 -8.87 -6.40 32.76
CA SER A 298 -8.39 -7.73 33.08
C SER A 298 -9.51 -8.59 33.64
N THR A 299 -9.50 -9.87 33.27
CA THR A 299 -10.51 -10.83 33.75
C THR A 299 -10.44 -11.07 35.25
N ILE A 300 -9.25 -10.89 35.85
CA ILE A 300 -9.00 -11.04 37.29
C ILE A 300 -8.65 -9.66 37.85
N GLN A 301 -9.47 -9.17 38.80
CA GLN A 301 -9.22 -7.92 39.51
C GLN A 301 -8.71 -8.25 40.91
N PRO A 302 -7.51 -7.78 41.31
CA PRO A 302 -7.00 -8.03 42.66
C PRO A 302 -7.85 -7.30 43.71
N GLU A 303 -8.12 -7.96 44.84
CA GLU A 303 -8.88 -7.36 45.94
C GLU A 303 -8.10 -6.22 46.62
N ASP A 304 -6.78 -6.39 46.71
CA ASP A 304 -5.84 -5.37 47.19
C ASP A 304 -4.74 -5.17 46.16
N LEU A 305 -4.87 -4.11 45.36
CA LEU A 305 -3.92 -3.79 44.31
C LEU A 305 -2.55 -3.39 44.89
N GLY A 306 -2.52 -2.72 46.04
CA GLY A 306 -1.27 -2.19 46.62
C GLY A 306 -0.27 -3.28 47.00
N SER A 307 -0.76 -4.48 47.33
CA SER A 307 0.08 -5.60 47.75
C SER A 307 0.58 -6.49 46.62
N VAL A 308 0.05 -6.32 45.40
CA VAL A 308 0.48 -7.08 44.20
C VAL A 308 1.28 -6.24 43.21
N LEU A 309 1.25 -4.91 43.33
CA LEU A 309 1.99 -4.03 42.42
C LEU A 309 3.51 -4.09 42.66
N PHE A 310 4.27 -4.07 41.58
CA PHE A 310 5.71 -3.81 41.59
C PHE A 310 6.09 -2.73 40.58
N ASP A 311 7.19 -2.05 40.85
CA ASP A 311 7.77 -1.06 39.94
C ASP A 311 8.70 -1.79 38.96
N ALA A 312 8.43 -1.67 37.66
CA ALA A 312 9.25 -2.30 36.64
C ALA A 312 10.69 -1.77 36.65
N SER A 313 10.93 -0.54 37.12
CA SER A 313 12.28 0.02 37.20
C SER A 313 13.16 -0.66 38.26
N ASP A 314 12.56 -1.43 39.19
CA ASP A 314 13.29 -2.23 40.17
C ASP A 314 13.80 -3.56 39.61
N VAL A 315 13.43 -3.93 38.37
CA VAL A 315 13.77 -5.21 37.74
C VAL A 315 14.73 -4.99 36.56
N ASP A 316 15.86 -5.69 36.57
CA ASP A 316 16.79 -5.71 35.43
C ASP A 316 16.33 -6.73 34.38
N PHE A 317 15.53 -6.27 33.42
CA PHE A 317 15.03 -7.12 32.34
C PHE A 317 16.11 -7.55 31.34
N SER A 318 17.30 -6.93 31.35
CA SER A 318 18.40 -7.35 30.46
C SER A 318 19.02 -8.69 30.87
N GLY A 319 18.78 -9.13 32.12
CA GLY A 319 19.19 -10.44 32.63
C GLY A 319 18.24 -11.59 32.27
N VAL A 320 17.08 -11.31 31.68
CA VAL A 320 16.08 -12.35 31.33
C VAL A 320 16.66 -13.47 30.46
N PRO A 321 17.45 -13.19 29.40
CA PRO A 321 18.05 -14.26 28.59
C PRO A 321 18.96 -15.19 29.38
N ASP A 322 19.72 -14.65 30.34
CA ASP A 322 20.63 -15.43 31.19
C ASP A 322 19.84 -16.33 32.15
N LEU A 323 18.76 -15.81 32.75
CA LEU A 323 17.85 -16.62 33.57
C LEU A 323 17.18 -17.72 32.74
N ALA A 324 16.78 -17.43 31.51
CA ALA A 324 16.18 -18.41 30.62
C ALA A 324 17.17 -19.49 30.17
N ALA A 325 18.44 -19.13 29.96
CA ALA A 325 19.51 -20.09 29.69
C ALA A 325 19.80 -20.98 30.90
N GLU A 326 19.80 -20.40 32.10
CA GLU A 326 20.01 -21.13 33.35
C GLU A 326 18.86 -22.10 33.65
N THR A 327 17.61 -21.70 33.38
CA THR A 327 16.44 -22.59 33.48
C THR A 327 16.58 -23.81 32.56
N ARG A 328 17.02 -23.64 31.31
CA ARG A 328 17.31 -24.78 30.40
C ARG A 328 18.36 -25.72 30.98
N ARG A 329 19.39 -25.17 31.63
CA ARG A 329 20.45 -25.95 32.29
C ARG A 329 19.90 -26.75 33.47
N LEU A 330 19.15 -26.10 34.36
CA LEU A 330 18.59 -26.69 35.59
C LEU A 330 17.55 -27.77 35.31
N THR A 331 16.71 -27.56 34.29
CA THR A 331 15.66 -28.49 33.87
C THR A 331 16.17 -29.59 32.93
N GLY A 332 17.33 -29.40 32.31
CA GLY A 332 17.88 -30.31 31.30
C GLY A 332 17.17 -30.27 29.94
N ILE A 333 16.21 -29.36 29.73
CA ILE A 333 15.48 -29.19 28.46
C ILE A 333 16.33 -28.33 27.51
N THR A 334 17.04 -28.97 26.58
CA THR A 334 18.01 -28.28 25.70
C THR A 334 17.41 -27.65 24.45
N SER A 335 16.19 -28.04 24.07
CA SER A 335 15.52 -27.58 22.85
C SER A 335 14.02 -27.45 23.11
N PRO A 336 13.62 -26.45 23.92
CA PRO A 336 12.22 -26.27 24.25
C PRO A 336 11.42 -25.92 22.99
N ALA A 337 10.17 -26.36 22.97
CA ALA A 337 9.17 -25.97 21.99
C ALA A 337 8.58 -24.58 22.31
N SER A 338 8.58 -24.20 23.60
CA SER A 338 8.13 -22.90 24.08
C SER A 338 8.90 -22.52 25.35
N THR A 339 9.20 -21.24 25.48
CA THR A 339 9.76 -20.64 26.68
C THR A 339 8.98 -19.38 27.02
N SER A 340 8.64 -19.22 28.30
CA SER A 340 8.02 -18.00 28.79
C SER A 340 8.62 -17.54 30.11
N VAL A 341 8.57 -16.23 30.33
CA VAL A 341 9.08 -15.59 31.54
C VAL A 341 7.95 -14.77 32.14
N HIS A 342 7.57 -15.10 33.37
CA HIS A 342 6.54 -14.40 34.14
C HIS A 342 7.19 -13.65 35.29
N VAL A 343 7.01 -12.34 35.33
CA VAL A 343 7.46 -11.47 36.41
C VAL A 343 6.23 -11.04 37.19
N SER A 344 6.20 -11.35 38.48
CA SER A 344 5.11 -10.95 39.36
C SER A 344 5.61 -10.82 40.78
N ARG A 345 4.84 -10.12 41.62
CA ARG A 345 5.09 -10.11 43.06
C ARG A 345 4.52 -11.37 43.70
N GLU A 346 5.29 -11.97 44.60
CA GLU A 346 4.78 -13.08 45.40
C GLU A 346 3.56 -12.65 46.23
N THR A 347 2.61 -13.59 46.41
CA THR A 347 1.44 -13.37 47.25
C THR A 347 1.87 -12.89 48.65
N PRO A 348 1.21 -11.85 49.20
CA PRO A 348 1.53 -11.34 50.53
C PRO A 348 1.47 -12.43 51.59
N ASP A 349 2.36 -12.34 52.58
CA ASP A 349 2.36 -13.27 53.70
C ASP A 349 1.01 -13.17 54.44
N PRO A 350 0.27 -14.27 54.62
CA PRO A 350 -1.07 -14.24 55.18
C PRO A 350 -1.11 -13.88 56.68
N GLU A 351 0.00 -13.99 57.39
CA GLU A 351 0.12 -13.66 58.81
C GLU A 351 0.53 -12.20 59.03
N THR A 352 1.43 -11.66 58.20
CA THR A 352 1.95 -10.29 58.34
C THR A 352 1.28 -9.26 57.43
N GLY A 353 0.73 -9.71 56.30
CA GLY A 353 0.20 -8.85 55.25
C GLY A 353 1.27 -8.05 54.50
N GLU A 354 2.57 -8.35 54.73
CA GLU A 354 3.65 -7.67 54.04
C GLU A 354 3.73 -8.12 52.57
N PRO A 355 3.96 -7.20 51.61
CA PRO A 355 4.13 -7.56 50.21
C PRO A 355 5.35 -8.49 50.05
N GLY A 356 5.18 -9.59 49.33
CA GLY A 356 6.29 -10.47 48.98
C GLY A 356 7.30 -9.81 48.04
N PRO A 357 8.50 -10.38 47.86
CA PRO A 357 9.46 -9.90 46.86
C PRO A 357 8.93 -10.12 45.44
N VAL A 358 9.50 -9.38 44.49
CA VAL A 358 9.29 -9.62 43.05
C VAL A 358 10.07 -10.87 42.65
N LEU A 359 9.41 -11.73 41.87
CA LEU A 359 9.94 -12.99 41.39
C LEU A 359 9.90 -13.04 39.88
N VAL A 360 10.89 -13.74 39.31
CA VAL A 360 10.99 -14.03 37.89
C VAL A 360 10.84 -15.53 37.72
N SER A 361 9.71 -15.99 37.24
CA SER A 361 9.43 -17.39 36.98
C SER A 361 9.64 -17.69 35.50
N VAL A 362 10.58 -18.57 35.18
CA VAL A 362 10.81 -19.02 33.82
C VAL A 362 10.26 -20.42 33.65
N SER A 363 9.47 -20.63 32.60
CA SER A 363 8.92 -21.94 32.24
C SER A 363 9.46 -22.35 30.86
N VAL A 364 9.85 -23.60 30.74
CA VAL A 364 10.31 -24.24 29.50
C VAL A 364 9.57 -25.55 29.32
N ASP A 365 9.15 -25.84 28.09
CA ASP A 365 8.51 -27.10 27.75
C ASP A 365 9.01 -27.68 26.43
N ASP A 366 8.98 -29.00 26.30
CA ASP A 366 9.16 -29.73 25.05
C ASP A 366 8.01 -30.74 24.84
N ALA A 367 8.15 -31.62 23.85
CA ALA A 367 7.10 -32.59 23.51
C ALA A 367 6.77 -33.60 24.63
N TYR A 368 7.64 -33.77 25.63
CA TYR A 368 7.56 -34.82 26.65
C TYR A 368 7.77 -34.32 28.09
N HIS A 369 8.34 -33.13 28.26
CA HIS A 369 8.77 -32.61 29.56
C HIS A 369 8.43 -31.12 29.69
N ASP A 370 8.04 -30.72 30.89
CA ASP A 370 7.85 -29.34 31.32
C ASP A 370 8.74 -29.09 32.54
N GLY A 371 9.28 -27.88 32.66
CA GLY A 371 10.09 -27.48 33.80
C GLY A 371 9.98 -25.98 34.07
N SER A 372 10.08 -25.61 35.34
CA SER A 372 10.07 -24.21 35.73
C SER A 372 11.06 -23.92 36.85
N VAL A 373 11.59 -22.70 36.83
CA VAL A 373 12.48 -22.19 37.86
C VAL A 373 12.05 -20.77 38.19
N THR A 374 11.88 -20.50 39.49
CA THR A 374 11.56 -19.17 40.01
C THR A 374 12.79 -18.58 40.66
N PHE A 375 13.18 -17.41 40.18
CA PHE A 375 14.31 -16.63 40.66
C PHE A 375 13.85 -15.42 41.46
N THR A 376 14.71 -14.95 42.36
CA THR A 376 14.64 -13.57 42.86
C THR A 376 15.12 -12.60 41.78
N VAL A 377 14.85 -11.30 41.92
CA VAL A 377 15.40 -10.27 41.01
C VAL A 377 16.93 -10.26 40.98
N ALA A 378 17.60 -10.75 42.04
CA ALA A 378 19.06 -10.89 42.08
C ALA A 378 19.58 -12.11 41.29
N GLY A 379 18.69 -12.98 40.80
CA GLY A 379 19.02 -14.21 40.07
C GLY A 379 19.22 -15.44 40.95
N ASP A 380 18.91 -15.36 42.25
CA ASP A 380 19.00 -16.53 43.14
C ASP A 380 17.80 -17.45 42.91
N VAL A 381 18.06 -18.76 42.77
CA VAL A 381 16.99 -19.77 42.66
C VAL A 381 16.21 -19.85 43.97
N ARG A 382 14.90 -19.64 43.88
CA ARG A 382 13.97 -19.74 45.01
C ARG A 382 13.26 -21.09 45.05
N THR A 383 12.69 -21.48 43.91
CA THR A 383 12.01 -22.76 43.72
C THR A 383 12.27 -23.26 42.31
N MET A 384 12.29 -24.57 42.14
CA MET A 384 12.34 -25.20 40.82
C MET A 384 11.54 -26.49 40.83
N GLY A 385 11.15 -26.97 39.65
CA GLY A 385 10.44 -28.23 39.52
C GLY A 385 10.32 -28.68 38.07
N GLY A 386 9.99 -29.96 37.90
CA GLY A 386 9.87 -30.59 36.59
C GLY A 386 11.23 -30.81 35.92
N GLY A 387 11.25 -30.82 34.60
CA GLY A 387 12.43 -31.08 33.78
C GLY A 387 12.61 -32.55 33.41
N VAL A 388 13.72 -32.82 32.72
CA VAL A 388 14.09 -34.17 32.30
C VAL A 388 14.47 -35.00 33.53
N PRO A 389 14.08 -36.30 33.62
CA PRO A 389 14.50 -37.16 34.73
C PRO A 389 16.02 -37.17 34.95
N GLY A 390 16.45 -36.88 36.18
CA GLY A 390 17.87 -36.74 36.56
C GLY A 390 18.45 -35.34 36.36
N SER A 391 17.61 -34.34 36.07
CA SER A 391 17.98 -32.93 36.14
C SER A 391 17.91 -32.39 37.58
N GLU A 392 18.61 -31.29 37.84
CA GLU A 392 18.60 -30.64 39.17
C GLU A 392 17.17 -30.23 39.58
N ALA A 393 16.38 -29.70 38.64
CA ALA A 393 15.00 -29.32 38.90
C ALA A 393 14.08 -30.52 39.20
N ALA A 394 14.32 -31.66 38.54
CA ALA A 394 13.51 -32.87 38.75
C ALA A 394 13.78 -33.48 40.14
N GLU A 395 15.03 -33.42 40.61
CA GLU A 395 15.44 -33.93 41.92
C GLU A 395 15.05 -33.01 43.08
N TYR A 396 14.74 -31.73 42.81
CA TYR A 396 14.34 -30.76 43.83
C TYR A 396 12.88 -30.90 44.26
N ALA A 397 12.03 -31.46 43.40
CA ALA A 397 10.61 -31.63 43.66
C ALA A 397 10.27 -32.87 44.52
N ASP A 398 11.25 -33.76 44.73
CA ASP A 398 11.20 -34.94 45.60
C ASP A 398 11.75 -34.64 47.02
#